data_AF-A0A285TRV8-F1
#
_entry.id   AF-A0A285TRV8-F1
#
_cell.length_a   1.000
_cell.length_b   1.000
_cell.length_c   1.000
_cell.angle_alpha   90.00
_cell.angle_beta   90.00
_cell.angle_gamma   90.00
#
_symmetry.space_group_name_H-M   'P 1'
#
loop_
_entity.id
_entity.type
_entity.pdbx_description
1 polymer ?
#
loop_
_entity_poly.entity_id
_entity_poly.type
_entity_poly.pdbx_seq_one_letter_code
_entity_poly.pdbx_strand_id
1 'polypeptide(L)' 'MISRLLAALAPLAVAACATVPATVSGYGPLPEDPHAAVPALRPASVVAPYQHRVPVEPGNWRNLNDRQAPGGGAS' A
#
# COMPACT_ATOMS: atom_id res chain seq x y z
N MET A 1 -8.34 -14.01 -49.94
CA MET A 1 -7.28 -13.23 -49.25
C MET A 1 -7.85 -12.18 -48.30
N ILE A 2 -8.86 -11.40 -48.72
CA ILE A 2 -9.56 -10.40 -47.89
C ILE A 2 -10.12 -10.97 -46.55
N SER A 3 -10.71 -12.16 -46.56
CA SER A 3 -11.23 -12.81 -45.34
C SER A 3 -10.15 -13.06 -44.27
N ARG A 4 -8.90 -13.34 -44.68
CA ARG A 4 -7.78 -13.55 -43.74
C ARG A 4 -7.31 -12.23 -43.12
N LEU A 5 -7.34 -11.14 -43.89
CA LEU A 5 -7.06 -9.79 -43.40
C LEU A 5 -8.11 -9.33 -42.38
N LEU A 6 -9.39 -9.58 -42.66
CA LEU A 6 -10.48 -9.29 -41.73
C LEU A 6 -10.33 -10.05 -40.41
N ALA A 7 -10.00 -11.35 -40.48
CA ALA A 7 -9.76 -12.17 -39.29
C ALA A 7 -8.54 -11.67 -38.48
N ALA A 8 -7.48 -11.22 -39.16
CA ALA A 8 -6.29 -10.69 -38.50
C ALA A 8 -6.51 -9.33 -37.83
N LEU A 9 -7.44 -8.52 -38.34
CA LEU A 9 -7.75 -7.18 -37.82
C LEU A 9 -8.85 -7.18 -36.75
N ALA A 10 -9.62 -8.27 -36.62
CA ALA A 10 -10.68 -8.40 -35.63
C ALA A 10 -10.23 -8.13 -34.17
N PRO A 11 -9.06 -8.63 -33.69
CA PRO A 11 -8.64 -8.39 -32.31
C PRO A 11 -8.35 -6.90 -32.02
N LEU A 12 -7.85 -6.17 -33.02
CA LEU A 12 -7.56 -4.73 -32.91
C LEU A 12 -8.85 -3.91 -32.80
N ALA A 13 -9.90 -4.33 -33.50
CA ALA A 13 -11.22 -3.70 -33.41
C ALA A 13 -11.88 -3.91 -32.03
N VAL A 14 -11.69 -5.06 -31.40
CA VAL A 14 -12.22 -5.33 -30.05
C VAL A 14 -11.34 -4.72 -28.95
N ALA A 15 -10.02 -4.62 -29.16
CA ALA A 15 -9.09 -4.01 -28.20
C ALA A 15 -9.31 -2.49 -28.02
N ALA A 16 -9.79 -1.80 -29.07
CA ALA A 16 -10.09 -0.36 -29.00
C ALA A 16 -11.26 0.00 -28.07
N CYS A 17 -12.10 -0.98 -27.70
CA CYS A 17 -13.19 -0.79 -26.74
C CYS A 17 -12.80 -1.12 -25.29
N ALA A 18 -11.52 -1.41 -25.01
CA ALA A 18 -11.06 -1.54 -23.64
C ALA A 18 -11.14 -0.15 -22.97
N THR A 19 -12.14 0.02 -22.11
CA THR A 19 -12.22 1.16 -21.20
C THR A 19 -10.88 1.31 -20.50
N VAL A 20 -10.21 2.44 -20.68
CA VAL A 20 -9.02 2.78 -19.89
C VAL A 20 -9.41 2.56 -18.43
N PRO A 21 -8.62 1.81 -17.62
CA PRO A 21 -8.90 1.68 -16.21
C PRO A 21 -9.08 3.10 -15.68
N ALA A 22 -10.22 3.38 -15.05
CA ALA A 22 -10.48 4.69 -14.49
C ALA A 22 -9.23 5.13 -13.76
N THR A 23 -8.66 6.26 -14.15
CA THR A 23 -7.52 6.83 -13.43
C THR A 23 -7.93 6.83 -11.98
N VAL A 24 -7.13 6.15 -11.14
CA VAL A 24 -7.32 6.18 -9.70
C VAL A 24 -7.23 7.65 -9.35
N SER A 25 -8.37 8.31 -9.24
CA SER A 25 -8.45 9.68 -8.79
C SER A 25 -7.98 9.58 -7.35
N GLY A 26 -6.72 9.95 -7.14
CA GLY A 26 -6.16 10.02 -5.80
C GLY A 26 -7.09 10.86 -4.93
N TYR A 27 -7.14 10.57 -3.65
CA TYR A 27 -7.82 11.45 -2.71
C TYR A 27 -7.05 12.79 -2.68
N GLY A 28 -7.58 13.82 -3.34
CA GLY A 28 -7.01 15.17 -3.32
C GLY A 28 -7.00 15.86 -4.69
N PRO A 29 -6.56 17.13 -4.73
CA PRO A 29 -6.37 17.86 -5.97
C PRO A 29 -5.41 17.15 -6.93
N LEU A 30 -5.61 17.34 -8.22
CA LEU A 30 -4.67 16.86 -9.23
C LEU A 30 -3.31 17.56 -9.07
N PRO A 31 -2.17 16.89 -9.36
CA PRO A 31 -0.84 17.50 -9.26
C PRO A 31 -0.68 18.81 -10.06
N GLU A 32 -1.45 18.97 -11.14
CA GLU A 32 -1.47 20.14 -12.02
C GLU A 32 -2.43 21.25 -11.59
N ASP A 33 -3.23 21.06 -10.53
CA ASP A 33 -4.21 22.05 -10.08
C ASP A 33 -3.51 23.26 -9.40
N PRO A 34 -3.55 24.46 -10.01
CA PRO A 34 -2.90 25.66 -9.45
C PRO A 34 -3.59 26.17 -8.17
N HIS A 35 -4.79 25.68 -7.85
CA HIS A 35 -5.53 25.99 -6.63
C HIS A 35 -5.37 24.93 -5.55
N ALA A 36 -4.60 23.86 -5.81
CA ALA A 36 -4.30 22.85 -4.81
C ALA A 36 -3.58 23.47 -3.60
N ALA A 37 -4.18 23.33 -2.42
CA ALA A 37 -3.52 23.74 -1.19
C ALA A 37 -2.31 22.82 -0.94
N VAL A 38 -1.12 23.42 -0.76
CA VAL A 38 0.05 22.68 -0.27
C VAL A 38 -0.17 22.39 1.22
N PRO A 39 -0.26 21.12 1.65
CA PRO A 39 -0.38 20.82 3.07
C PRO A 39 0.81 21.38 3.81
N ALA A 40 0.56 22.13 4.89
CA ALA A 40 1.62 22.55 5.79
C ALA A 40 2.15 21.31 6.53
N LEU A 41 3.19 20.68 5.97
CA LEU A 41 3.93 19.63 6.65
C LEU A 41 4.67 20.26 7.83
N ARG A 42 4.19 19.99 9.04
CA ARG A 42 4.92 20.37 10.25
C ARG A 42 6.15 19.47 10.38
N PRO A 43 7.34 20.00 10.67
CA PRO A 43 8.48 19.17 11.02
C PRO A 43 8.10 18.25 12.19
N ALA A 44 8.10 16.94 11.94
CA ALA A 44 7.89 15.94 12.97
C ALA A 44 9.25 15.48 13.48
N SER A 45 9.40 15.40 14.81
CA SER A 45 10.62 14.86 15.40
C SER A 45 10.67 13.35 15.20
N VAL A 46 11.73 12.87 14.55
CA VAL A 46 12.01 11.44 14.37
C VAL A 46 12.35 10.73 15.69
N VAL A 47 12.67 11.49 16.74
CA VAL A 47 13.10 10.99 18.05
C VAL A 47 12.07 11.23 19.14
N ALA A 48 11.08 12.12 18.93
CA ALA A 48 10.05 12.40 19.93
C ALA A 48 9.28 11.17 20.43
N PRO A 49 8.98 10.14 19.61
CA PRO A 49 8.32 8.93 20.13
C PRO A 49 9.28 7.96 20.82
N TYR A 50 10.58 8.29 20.98
CA TYR A 50 11.52 7.41 21.65
C TYR A 50 11.18 7.26 23.14
N GLN A 51 10.82 6.05 23.52
CA GLN A 51 10.75 5.63 24.92
C GLN A 51 11.99 4.81 25.24
N HIS A 52 12.74 5.26 26.23
CA HIS A 52 13.91 4.52 26.72
C HIS A 52 13.50 3.15 27.25
N ARG A 53 14.20 2.11 26.82
CA ARG A 53 14.06 0.74 27.34
C ARG A 53 15.41 0.28 27.87
N VAL A 54 15.43 -0.14 29.12
CA VAL A 54 16.62 -0.70 29.76
C VAL A 54 16.79 -2.14 29.27
N PRO A 55 17.99 -2.56 28.81
CA PRO A 55 18.27 -3.95 28.52
C PRO A 55 18.02 -4.79 29.78
N VAL A 56 17.18 -5.81 29.66
CA VAL A 56 17.00 -6.84 30.69
C VAL A 56 17.62 -8.13 30.18
N GLU A 57 18.07 -8.98 31.11
CA GLU A 57 18.54 -10.31 30.74
C GLU A 57 17.47 -11.05 29.96
N PRO A 58 17.81 -11.66 28.80
CA PRO A 58 16.84 -12.41 28.02
C PRO A 58 16.29 -13.55 28.87
N GLY A 59 14.98 -13.57 29.06
CA GLY A 59 14.30 -14.69 29.71
C GLY A 59 14.47 -15.99 28.92
N ASN A 60 14.23 -17.13 29.56
CA ASN A 60 14.24 -18.43 28.89
C ASN A 60 13.22 -18.44 27.74
N TRP A 61 13.71 -18.58 26.50
CA TRP A 61 12.91 -18.47 25.29
C TRP A 61 11.72 -19.44 25.25
N ARG A 62 11.88 -20.65 25.82
CA ARG A 62 10.82 -21.67 25.83
C ARG A 62 9.67 -21.24 26.72
N ASN A 63 9.97 -20.78 27.93
CA ASN A 63 8.97 -20.29 28.88
C ASN A 63 8.23 -19.05 28.33
N LEU A 64 8.91 -18.19 27.56
CA LEU A 64 8.27 -17.05 26.91
C LEU A 64 7.32 -17.49 25.80
N ASN A 65 7.69 -18.50 25.02
CA ASN A 65 6.84 -19.07 23.98
C ASN A 65 5.60 -19.76 24.57
N ASP A 66 5.78 -20.54 25.64
CA ASP A 66 4.69 -21.24 26.32
C ASP A 66 3.64 -20.27 26.88
N ARG A 67 4.04 -19.08 27.36
CA ARG A 67 3.12 -18.01 27.80
C ARG A 67 2.35 -17.35 26.65
N GLN A 68 2.93 -17.30 25.45
CA GLN A 68 2.29 -16.67 24.28
C GLN A 68 1.45 -17.67 23.48
N ALA A 69 1.56 -18.97 23.76
CA ALA A 69 0.75 -19.99 23.12
C ALA A 69 -0.76 -19.76 23.42
N PRO A 70 -1.67 -20.08 22.48
CA PRO A 70 -3.10 -20.03 22.74
C PRO A 70 -3.48 -20.87 23.97
N GLY A 71 -4.16 -20.25 24.94
CA GLY A 71 -4.47 -20.87 26.23
C GLY A 71 -3.36 -20.78 27.30
N GLY A 72 -2.21 -20.22 26.94
CA GLY A 72 -1.03 -20.02 27.79
C GLY A 72 -1.11 -18.82 28.74
N GLY A 73 -2.29 -18.45 29.23
CA GLY A 73 -2.41 -17.50 30.36
C GLY A 73 -1.78 -16.10 30.20
N ALA A 74 -1.44 -15.64 28.98
CA ALA A 74 -1.15 -14.23 28.76
C ALA A 74 -2.45 -13.43 28.98
N SER A 75 -2.53 -12.72 30.11
CA SER A 75 -3.49 -11.64 30.39
C SER A 75 -2.78 -10.30 30.36
#